data_AF-A0AA41SJS0-F1
#
_entry.id   AF-A0AA41SJS0-F1
#
_cell.length_a   1.000
_cell.length_b   1.000
_cell.length_c   1.000
_cell.angle_alpha   90.00
_cell.angle_beta   90.00
_cell.angle_gamma   90.00
#
_symmetry.space_group_name_H-M   'P 1'
#
loop_
_entity.id
_entity.type
_entity.pdbx_description
1 polymer ?
#
loop_
_entity_poly.entity_id
_entity_poly.type
_entity_poly.pdbx_seq_one_letter_code
_entity_poly.pdbx_strand_id
1 'polypeptide(L)'
;MSTKSKAYINRANKQITDGYIKPYIGKTYAKKYASTIASLISALSILVPLILVSLIFNKIKTYFSLQKIIIFIQIYLSIYFSILSLSSLITGLEPLKFFFATSQSRYICLQILQTLGYVLYLLLLLMYLVLVFSTETGLSTKVLGLGQTIVGFAVGLHYYVTVFHRAVLNQPPKSNWKINGVYAVSFLVICVFAGAERRKKTYLEDGVDEGKKS
;
A
#
# COMPACT_ATOMS: atom_id res chain seq x y z
N MET A 1 -9.84 1.51 32.23
CA MET A 1 -9.16 2.55 31.40
C MET A 1 -8.27 3.38 32.32
N SER A 2 -6.94 3.38 32.11
CA SER A 2 -5.96 4.00 33.02
C SER A 2 -6.06 5.53 33.07
N THR A 3 -5.79 6.14 34.22
CA THR A 3 -5.77 7.61 34.44
C THR A 3 -4.87 8.33 33.43
N LYS A 4 -3.78 7.70 33.02
CA LYS A 4 -2.87 8.22 31.98
C LYS A 4 -3.54 8.26 30.60
N SER A 5 -4.31 7.23 30.25
CA SER A 5 -5.04 7.16 28.97
C SER A 5 -6.10 8.28 28.86
N LYS A 6 -6.83 8.58 29.95
CA LYS A 6 -7.75 9.72 29.99
C LYS A 6 -7.03 11.06 29.80
N ALA A 7 -5.86 11.24 30.41
CA ALA A 7 -5.08 12.48 30.27
C ALA A 7 -4.59 12.70 28.83
N TYR A 8 -4.14 11.64 28.14
CA TYR A 8 -3.72 11.70 26.73
C TYR A 8 -4.88 12.08 25.81
N ILE A 9 -6.04 11.43 25.97
CA ILE A 9 -7.24 11.72 25.16
C ILE A 9 -7.71 13.16 25.40
N ASN A 10 -7.71 13.61 26.65
CA ASN A 10 -8.15 14.97 26.98
C ASN A 10 -7.20 16.04 26.43
N ARG A 11 -5.89 15.76 26.40
CA ARG A 11 -4.88 16.65 25.79
C ARG A 11 -5.02 16.73 24.27
N ALA A 12 -5.23 15.59 23.60
CA ALA A 12 -5.46 15.54 22.15
C ALA A 12 -6.75 16.29 21.77
N ASN A 13 -7.85 16.07 22.50
CA ASN A 13 -9.11 16.77 22.28
C ASN A 13 -8.97 18.29 22.46
N LYS A 14 -8.20 18.74 23.46
CA LYS A 14 -7.94 20.17 23.70
C LYS A 14 -7.17 20.81 22.54
N GLN A 15 -6.15 20.14 22.00
CA GLN A 15 -5.38 20.64 20.86
C GLN A 15 -6.22 20.77 19.59
N ILE A 16 -7.09 19.79 19.32
CA ILE A 16 -8.02 19.84 18.17
C ILE A 16 -9.03 20.99 18.34
N THR A 17 -9.56 21.17 19.56
CA THR A 17 -10.52 22.24 19.88
C THR A 17 -9.91 23.62 19.67
N ASP A 18 -8.72 23.86 20.25
CA ASP A 18 -8.07 25.17 20.23
C ASP A 18 -7.47 25.49 18.85
N GLY A 19 -6.98 24.50 18.10
CA GLY A 19 -6.32 24.69 16.80
C GLY A 19 -7.27 24.77 15.60
N TYR A 20 -8.36 23.99 15.59
CA TYR A 20 -9.19 23.84 14.38
C TYR A 20 -10.63 24.32 14.55
N ILE A 21 -11.22 24.20 15.75
CA ILE A 21 -12.67 24.43 15.94
C ILE A 21 -12.96 25.85 16.45
N LYS A 22 -12.15 26.33 17.39
CA LYS A 22 -12.29 27.64 18.03
C LYS A 22 -12.28 28.85 17.09
N PRO A 23 -11.49 28.91 15.99
CA PRO A 23 -11.51 30.05 15.09
C PRO A 23 -12.76 30.13 14.20
N TYR A 24 -13.54 29.04 14.05
CA TYR A 24 -14.67 29.00 13.11
C TYR A 24 -16.06 29.01 13.77
N ILE A 25 -16.20 28.54 15.03
CA ILE A 25 -17.54 28.29 15.63
C ILE A 25 -17.72 28.98 17.00
N GLY A 26 -16.74 29.76 17.47
CA GLY A 26 -16.82 30.50 18.73
C GLY A 26 -16.62 29.64 20.00
N LYS A 27 -16.17 30.28 21.09
CA LYS A 27 -15.66 29.61 22.30
C LYS A 27 -16.68 28.69 23.02
N THR A 28 -17.96 29.00 22.94
CA THR A 28 -19.03 28.30 23.68
C THR A 28 -19.48 27.01 23.00
N TYR A 29 -19.59 27.01 21.67
CA TYR A 29 -19.98 25.83 20.89
C TYR A 29 -18.82 24.85 20.68
N ALA A 30 -17.59 25.36 20.58
CA ALA A 30 -16.38 24.55 20.41
C ALA A 30 -16.19 23.53 21.56
N LYS A 31 -16.40 23.92 22.83
CA LYS A 31 -16.21 23.02 23.97
C LYS A 31 -17.25 21.89 24.05
N LYS A 32 -18.49 22.15 23.60
CA LYS A 32 -19.60 21.19 23.68
C LYS A 32 -19.54 20.12 22.60
N TYR A 33 -19.12 20.49 21.39
CA TYR A 33 -19.08 19.58 20.23
C TYR A 33 -17.68 19.11 19.85
N ALA A 34 -16.62 19.61 20.47
CA ALA A 34 -15.23 19.25 20.14
C ALA A 34 -14.95 17.75 20.10
N SER A 35 -15.39 17.00 21.11
CA SER A 35 -15.14 15.55 21.17
C SER A 35 -15.89 14.81 20.07
N THR A 36 -17.11 15.24 19.74
CA THR A 36 -17.96 14.64 18.70
C THR A 36 -17.46 15.01 17.31
N ILE A 37 -17.00 16.24 17.11
CA ILE A 37 -16.42 16.71 15.85
C ILE A 37 -15.06 16.05 15.62
N ALA A 38 -14.21 15.93 16.66
CA ALA A 38 -12.92 15.25 16.55
C ALA A 38 -13.09 13.75 16.25
N SER A 39 -14.07 13.08 16.89
CA SER A 39 -14.38 11.68 16.59
C SER A 39 -14.99 11.52 15.19
N LEU A 40 -15.88 12.43 14.77
CA LEU A 40 -16.42 12.47 13.41
C LEU A 40 -15.32 12.68 12.38
N ILE A 41 -14.43 13.66 12.56
CA ILE A 41 -13.30 13.92 11.64
C ILE A 41 -12.37 12.70 11.58
N SER A 42 -12.07 12.08 12.71
CA SER A 42 -11.22 10.88 12.77
C SER A 42 -11.91 9.68 12.08
N ALA A 43 -13.20 9.48 12.32
CA ALA A 43 -14.00 8.44 11.68
C ALA A 43 -14.13 8.69 10.17
N LEU A 44 -14.41 9.93 9.74
CA LEU A 44 -14.49 10.32 8.33
C LEU A 44 -13.13 10.15 7.64
N SER A 45 -12.02 10.46 8.32
CA SER A 45 -10.67 10.28 7.77
C SER A 45 -10.32 8.81 7.53
N ILE A 46 -10.99 7.86 8.21
CA ILE A 46 -10.84 6.42 7.97
C ILE A 46 -11.88 5.94 6.95
N LEU A 47 -13.12 6.41 7.08
CA LEU A 47 -14.27 5.96 6.29
C LEU A 47 -14.22 6.47 4.85
N VAL A 48 -13.80 7.72 4.63
CA VAL A 48 -13.70 8.32 3.29
C VAL A 48 -12.70 7.57 2.41
N PRO A 49 -11.45 7.30 2.85
CA PRO A 49 -10.55 6.44 2.08
C PRO A 49 -11.13 5.04 1.85
N LEU A 50 -11.78 4.45 2.86
CA LEU A 50 -12.36 3.11 2.74
C LEU A 50 -13.48 3.05 1.69
N ILE A 51 -14.36 4.05 1.68
CA ILE A 51 -15.46 4.19 0.72
C ILE A 51 -14.90 4.47 -0.68
N LEU A 52 -13.92 5.37 -0.81
CA LEU A 52 -13.29 5.69 -2.09
C LEU A 52 -12.64 4.44 -2.69
N VAL A 53 -11.90 3.69 -1.86
CA VAL A 53 -11.28 2.42 -2.22
C VAL A 53 -12.33 1.39 -2.64
N SER A 54 -13.43 1.27 -1.90
CA SER A 54 -14.53 0.35 -2.24
C SER A 54 -15.25 0.72 -3.55
N LEU A 55 -15.51 2.01 -3.80
CA LEU A 55 -16.12 2.49 -5.04
C LEU A 55 -15.20 2.32 -6.24
N ILE A 56 -13.91 2.61 -6.07
CA ILE A 56 -12.87 2.36 -7.07
C ILE A 56 -12.81 0.85 -7.37
N PHE A 57 -12.86 -0.02 -6.35
CA PHE A 57 -12.90 -1.46 -6.54
C PHE A 57 -14.13 -1.93 -7.30
N ASN A 58 -15.32 -1.40 -7.01
CA ASN A 58 -16.54 -1.81 -7.68
C ASN A 58 -16.55 -1.40 -9.16
N LYS A 59 -16.00 -0.24 -9.49
CA LYS A 59 -15.77 0.18 -10.88
C LYS A 59 -14.68 -0.66 -11.55
N ILE A 60 -13.56 -0.89 -10.88
CA ILE A 60 -12.44 -1.68 -11.40
C ILE A 60 -12.85 -3.11 -11.73
N LYS A 61 -13.65 -3.76 -10.87
CA LYS A 61 -14.13 -5.15 -11.05
C LYS A 61 -14.93 -5.32 -12.35
N THR A 62 -15.61 -4.26 -12.78
CA THR A 62 -16.41 -4.22 -14.01
C THR A 62 -15.58 -4.01 -15.28
N TYR A 63 -14.37 -3.44 -15.18
CA TYR A 63 -13.55 -3.09 -16.35
C TYR A 63 -12.22 -3.87 -16.47
N PHE A 64 -11.72 -4.51 -15.39
CA PHE A 64 -10.45 -5.23 -15.38
C PHE A 64 -10.48 -6.49 -14.50
N SER A 65 -9.84 -7.57 -14.97
CA SER A 65 -9.52 -8.74 -14.13
C SER A 65 -8.57 -8.30 -13.01
N LEU A 66 -8.96 -8.52 -11.75
CA LEU A 66 -8.21 -8.17 -10.54
C LEU A 66 -6.72 -8.56 -10.62
N GLN A 67 -6.43 -9.72 -11.20
CA GLN A 67 -5.06 -10.20 -11.37
C GLN A 67 -4.22 -9.32 -12.29
N LYS A 68 -4.81 -8.75 -13.35
CA LYS A 68 -4.10 -7.85 -14.27
C LYS A 68 -3.64 -6.58 -13.56
N ILE A 69 -4.47 -6.06 -12.66
CA ILE A 69 -4.16 -4.86 -11.87
C ILE A 69 -3.05 -5.14 -10.86
N ILE A 70 -3.13 -6.28 -10.18
CA ILE A 70 -2.09 -6.69 -9.24
C ILE A 70 -0.74 -6.83 -9.93
N ILE A 71 -0.70 -7.48 -11.11
CA ILE A 71 0.52 -7.58 -11.91
C ILE A 71 1.00 -6.20 -12.35
N PHE A 72 0.12 -5.31 -12.80
CA PHE A 72 0.49 -3.95 -13.18
C PHE A 72 1.16 -3.18 -12.02
N ILE A 73 0.60 -3.27 -10.82
CA ILE A 73 1.17 -2.64 -9.62
C ILE A 73 2.53 -3.27 -9.27
N GLN A 74 2.68 -4.59 -9.39
CA GLN A 74 3.95 -5.27 -9.11
C GLN A 74 5.03 -4.91 -10.13
N ILE A 75 4.70 -4.73 -11.41
CA ILE A 75 5.61 -4.19 -12.43
C ILE A 75 6.06 -2.78 -12.04
N TYR A 76 5.12 -1.92 -11.66
CA TYR A 76 5.43 -0.57 -11.19
C TYR A 76 6.39 -0.59 -9.98
N LEU A 77 6.10 -1.42 -8.96
CA LEU A 77 6.97 -1.56 -7.78
C LEU A 77 8.36 -2.08 -8.16
N SER A 78 8.43 -3.05 -9.07
CA SER A 78 9.71 -3.56 -9.57
C SER A 78 10.55 -2.48 -10.23
N ILE A 79 9.94 -1.67 -11.11
CA ILE A 79 10.60 -0.53 -11.77
C ILE A 79 11.02 0.51 -10.73
N TYR A 80 10.14 0.88 -9.81
CA TYR A 80 10.43 1.85 -8.75
C TYR A 80 11.65 1.45 -7.92
N PHE A 81 11.67 0.21 -7.41
CA PHE A 81 12.79 -0.29 -6.61
C PHE A 81 14.06 -0.48 -7.44
N SER A 82 13.94 -0.82 -8.73
CA SER A 82 15.06 -0.88 -9.66
C SER A 82 15.71 0.49 -9.85
N ILE A 83 14.91 1.54 -10.06
CA ILE A 83 15.41 2.92 -10.17
C ILE A 83 16.11 3.34 -8.88
N LEU A 84 15.54 3.06 -7.70
CA LEU A 84 16.17 3.35 -6.42
C LEU A 84 17.51 2.62 -6.25
N SER A 85 17.56 1.33 -6.62
CA SER A 85 18.78 0.53 -6.56
C SER A 85 19.85 1.04 -7.52
N LEU A 86 19.50 1.22 -8.79
CA LEU A 86 20.40 1.66 -9.85
C LEU A 86 20.91 3.09 -9.61
N SER A 87 20.04 3.99 -9.18
CA SER A 87 20.44 5.35 -8.82
C SER A 87 21.47 5.34 -7.69
N SER A 88 21.27 4.48 -6.68
CA SER A 88 22.23 4.33 -5.58
C SER A 88 23.54 3.68 -6.01
N LEU A 89 23.51 2.78 -7.00
CA LEU A 89 24.70 2.15 -7.56
C LEU A 89 25.53 3.12 -8.41
N ILE A 90 24.88 3.88 -9.29
CA ILE A 90 25.55 4.79 -10.22
C ILE A 90 26.11 6.01 -9.48
N THR A 91 25.33 6.60 -8.57
CA THR A 91 25.71 7.85 -7.90
C THR A 91 26.50 7.63 -6.62
N GLY A 92 26.50 6.41 -6.07
CA GLY A 92 27.02 6.12 -4.73
C GLY A 92 26.21 6.73 -3.58
N LEU A 93 25.15 7.50 -3.90
CA LEU A 93 24.29 8.17 -2.92
C LEU A 93 22.95 7.45 -2.81
N GLU A 94 22.48 7.22 -1.59
CA GLU A 94 21.14 6.66 -1.38
C GLU A 94 20.05 7.71 -1.67
N PRO A 95 19.19 7.53 -2.70
CA PRO A 95 18.26 8.56 -3.14
C PRO A 95 17.29 9.02 -2.05
N LEU A 96 16.82 8.09 -1.22
CA LEU A 96 15.91 8.37 -0.12
C LEU A 96 16.57 9.20 0.99
N LYS A 97 17.84 8.92 1.31
CA LYS A 97 18.61 9.72 2.29
C LYS A 97 18.91 11.11 1.75
N PHE A 98 19.29 11.21 0.48
CA PHE A 98 19.51 12.48 -0.19
C PHE A 98 18.24 13.34 -0.19
N PHE A 99 17.09 12.78 -0.57
CA PHE A 99 15.83 13.52 -0.59
C PHE A 99 15.37 13.96 0.81
N PHE A 100 15.59 13.11 1.82
CA PHE A 100 15.37 13.48 3.22
C PHE A 100 16.21 14.68 3.65
N ALA A 101 17.50 14.70 3.29
CA ALA A 101 18.43 15.78 3.64
C ALA A 101 18.12 17.09 2.88
N THR A 102 17.71 17.02 1.61
CA THR A 102 17.42 18.21 0.80
C THR A 102 16.04 18.81 1.11
N SER A 103 15.02 18.00 1.38
CA SER A 103 13.67 18.50 1.63
C SER A 103 12.79 17.53 2.41
N GLN A 104 12.92 17.60 3.73
CA GLN A 104 12.23 16.71 4.66
C GLN A 104 10.69 16.74 4.53
N SER A 105 10.08 17.91 4.35
CA SER A 105 8.61 18.02 4.20
C SER A 105 8.09 17.29 2.95
N ARG A 106 8.75 17.49 1.79
CA ARG A 106 8.41 16.78 0.55
C ARG A 106 8.65 15.28 0.70
N TYR A 107 9.74 14.88 1.34
CA TYR A 107 10.03 13.48 1.61
C TYR A 107 8.92 12.82 2.43
N ILE A 108 8.51 13.43 3.55
CA ILE A 108 7.44 12.89 4.40
C ILE A 108 6.13 12.78 3.63
N CYS A 109 5.76 13.80 2.87
CA CYS A 109 4.56 13.78 2.02
C CYS A 109 4.58 12.60 1.03
N LEU A 110 5.70 12.40 0.31
CA LEU A 110 5.86 11.27 -0.61
C LEU A 110 5.81 9.92 0.11
N GLN A 111 6.41 9.79 1.30
CA GLN A 111 6.37 8.53 2.05
C GLN A 111 4.96 8.21 2.58
N ILE A 112 4.17 9.22 2.94
CA ILE A 112 2.75 9.04 3.29
C ILE A 112 1.97 8.54 2.08
N LEU A 113 2.11 9.19 0.93
CA LEU A 113 1.41 8.80 -0.30
C LEU A 113 1.81 7.38 -0.75
N GLN A 114 3.11 7.07 -0.71
CA GLN A 114 3.64 5.74 -1.02
C GLN A 114 3.07 4.67 -0.08
N THR A 115 3.03 4.95 1.21
CA THR A 115 2.53 4.00 2.22
C THR A 115 1.03 3.77 2.05
N LEU A 116 0.25 4.83 1.79
CA LEU A 116 -1.18 4.70 1.48
C LEU A 116 -1.40 3.86 0.21
N GLY A 117 -0.64 4.11 -0.85
CA GLY A 117 -0.68 3.31 -2.08
C GLY A 117 -0.30 1.84 -1.84
N TYR A 118 0.71 1.59 -1.00
CA TYR A 118 1.15 0.24 -0.68
C TYR A 118 0.12 -0.52 0.18
N VAL A 119 -0.53 0.15 1.14
CA VAL A 119 -1.64 -0.43 1.91
C VAL A 119 -2.79 -0.81 0.98
N LEU A 120 -3.14 0.04 0.02
CA LEU A 120 -4.15 -0.27 -0.99
C LEU A 120 -3.76 -1.50 -1.83
N TYR A 121 -2.48 -1.61 -2.21
CA TYR A 121 -1.95 -2.80 -2.88
C TYR A 121 -2.08 -4.07 -2.03
N LEU A 122 -1.77 -4.02 -0.73
CA LEU A 122 -1.93 -5.17 0.16
C LEU A 122 -3.39 -5.60 0.31
N LEU A 123 -4.34 -4.65 0.34
CA LEU A 123 -5.77 -4.94 0.35
C LEU A 123 -6.22 -5.64 -0.94
N LEU A 124 -5.75 -5.15 -2.09
CA LEU A 124 -5.97 -5.80 -3.39
C LEU A 124 -5.45 -7.24 -3.41
N LEU A 125 -4.26 -7.45 -2.86
CA LEU A 125 -3.60 -8.74 -2.81
C LEU A 125 -4.36 -9.73 -1.91
N LEU A 126 -4.81 -9.28 -0.74
CA LEU A 126 -5.66 -10.06 0.15
C LEU A 126 -7.01 -10.40 -0.49
N MET A 127 -7.64 -9.45 -1.17
CA MET A 127 -8.89 -9.68 -1.91
C MET A 127 -8.69 -10.72 -3.01
N TYR A 128 -7.59 -10.66 -3.74
CA TYR A 128 -7.25 -11.66 -4.76
C TYR A 128 -7.01 -13.04 -4.15
N LEU A 129 -6.32 -13.12 -3.01
CA LEU A 129 -6.14 -14.37 -2.28
C LEU A 129 -7.49 -14.99 -1.90
N VAL A 130 -8.39 -14.21 -1.28
CA VAL A 130 -9.74 -14.68 -0.93
C VAL A 130 -10.49 -15.14 -2.18
N LEU A 131 -10.46 -14.36 -3.26
CA LEU A 131 -11.14 -14.72 -4.51
C LEU A 131 -10.63 -16.05 -5.08
N VAL A 132 -9.31 -16.24 -5.13
CA VAL A 132 -8.66 -17.44 -5.68
C VAL A 132 -8.97 -18.69 -4.83
N PHE A 133 -9.04 -18.54 -3.51
CA PHE A 133 -9.39 -19.66 -2.62
C PHE A 133 -10.89 -19.96 -2.60
N SER A 134 -11.75 -18.96 -2.77
CA SER A 134 -13.21 -19.11 -2.79
C SER A 134 -13.77 -19.59 -4.13
N THR A 135 -12.95 -19.67 -5.18
CA THR A 135 -13.35 -20.13 -6.51
C THR A 135 -12.64 -21.44 -6.87
N GLU A 136 -13.23 -22.21 -7.78
CA GLU A 136 -12.62 -23.43 -8.34
C GLU A 136 -11.48 -23.08 -9.29
N THR A 137 -10.36 -22.62 -8.73
CA THR A 137 -9.13 -22.33 -9.45
C THR A 137 -8.11 -23.45 -9.24
N GLY A 138 -7.25 -23.65 -10.24
CA GLY A 138 -6.17 -24.63 -10.17
C GLY A 138 -5.19 -24.35 -9.03
N LEU A 139 -4.57 -25.42 -8.52
CA LEU A 139 -3.60 -25.37 -7.41
C LEU A 139 -2.46 -24.36 -7.68
N SER A 140 -1.98 -24.27 -8.93
CA SER A 140 -0.94 -23.30 -9.31
C SER A 140 -1.34 -21.86 -9.04
N THR A 141 -2.61 -21.49 -9.31
CA THR A 141 -3.11 -20.12 -9.11
C THR A 141 -3.20 -19.81 -7.62
N LYS A 142 -3.61 -20.79 -6.79
CA LYS A 142 -3.67 -20.67 -5.33
C LYS A 142 -2.28 -20.49 -4.73
N VAL A 143 -1.32 -21.32 -5.14
CA VAL A 143 0.08 -21.23 -4.69
C VAL A 143 0.70 -19.91 -5.13
N LEU A 144 0.47 -19.49 -6.38
CA LEU A 144 0.94 -18.20 -6.87
C LEU A 144 0.36 -17.07 -6.01
N GLY A 145 -0.97 -16.98 -5.85
CA GLY A 145 -1.62 -15.93 -5.05
C GLY A 145 -1.12 -15.87 -3.61
N LEU A 146 -0.87 -17.04 -2.98
CA LEU A 146 -0.27 -17.12 -1.65
C LEU A 146 1.17 -16.58 -1.64
N GLY A 147 1.99 -16.99 -2.60
CA GLY A 147 3.37 -16.51 -2.75
C GLY A 147 3.43 -15.00 -2.98
N GLN A 148 2.56 -14.46 -3.85
CA GLN A 148 2.44 -13.02 -4.06
C GLN A 148 2.13 -12.31 -2.74
N THR A 149 1.18 -12.85 -1.97
CA THR A 149 0.78 -12.30 -0.66
C THR A 149 1.94 -12.26 0.31
N ILE A 150 2.65 -13.38 0.50
CA ILE A 150 3.78 -13.47 1.43
C ILE A 150 4.87 -12.47 1.05
N VAL A 151 5.26 -12.40 -0.23
CA VAL A 151 6.29 -11.46 -0.69
C VAL A 151 5.82 -10.01 -0.52
N GLY A 152 4.59 -9.69 -0.91
CA GLY A 152 4.02 -8.35 -0.78
C GLY A 152 4.01 -7.87 0.68
N PHE A 153 3.60 -8.73 1.62
CA PHE A 153 3.64 -8.41 3.05
C PHE A 153 5.06 -8.29 3.60
N ALA A 154 5.97 -9.20 3.25
CA ALA A 154 7.35 -9.17 3.73
C ALA A 154 8.10 -7.91 3.28
N VAL A 155 8.00 -7.56 1.99
CA VAL A 155 8.59 -6.33 1.44
C VAL A 155 7.94 -5.10 2.06
N GLY A 156 6.62 -5.10 2.19
CA GLY A 156 5.87 -3.99 2.78
C GLY A 156 6.25 -3.71 4.22
N LEU A 157 6.34 -4.76 5.04
CA LEU A 157 6.73 -4.64 6.44
C LEU A 157 8.17 -4.16 6.59
N HIS A 158 9.09 -4.75 5.83
CA HIS A 158 10.50 -4.35 5.89
C HIS A 158 10.67 -2.89 5.42
N TYR A 159 10.02 -2.48 4.34
CA TYR A 159 10.03 -1.09 3.87
C TYR A 159 9.39 -0.13 4.87
N TYR A 160 8.25 -0.51 5.48
CA TYR A 160 7.58 0.28 6.50
C TYR A 160 8.52 0.58 7.67
N VAL A 161 9.17 -0.43 8.23
CA VAL A 161 10.06 -0.26 9.40
C VAL A 161 11.31 0.55 9.04
N THR A 162 11.90 0.30 7.88
CA THR A 162 13.20 0.88 7.51
C THR A 162 13.11 2.29 6.94
N VAL A 163 11.99 2.65 6.31
CA VAL A 163 11.81 3.93 5.61
C VAL A 163 10.69 4.77 6.23
N PHE A 164 9.44 4.28 6.22
CA PHE A 164 8.28 5.09 6.61
C PHE A 164 8.22 5.38 8.12
N HIS A 165 8.37 4.36 8.96
CA HIS A 165 8.35 4.53 10.41
C HIS A 165 9.43 5.52 10.86
N ARG A 166 10.62 5.43 10.24
CA ARG A 166 11.72 6.37 10.48
C ARG A 166 11.39 7.78 9.98
N ALA A 167 10.75 7.90 8.82
CA ALA A 167 10.28 9.19 8.30
C ALA A 167 9.33 9.89 9.27
N VAL A 168 8.37 9.16 9.85
CA VAL A 168 7.43 9.69 10.85
C VAL A 168 8.14 10.12 12.13
N LEU A 169 9.23 9.43 12.51
CA LEU A 169 10.09 9.80 13.62
C LEU A 169 11.10 10.91 13.27
N ASN A 170 11.02 11.51 12.08
CA ASN A 170 12.00 12.49 11.56
C ASN A 170 13.45 11.98 11.60
N GLN A 171 13.63 10.68 11.39
CA GLN A 171 14.93 10.04 11.30
C GLN A 171 15.29 9.72 9.85
N PRO A 172 16.59 9.72 9.49
CA PRO A 172 17.01 9.34 8.15
C PRO A 172 16.63 7.89 7.85
N PRO A 173 16.24 7.55 6.60
CA PRO A 173 15.88 6.19 6.23
C PRO A 173 17.07 5.23 6.34
N LYS A 174 16.80 3.97 6.69
CA LYS A 174 17.75 2.87 6.64
C LYS A 174 17.56 2.13 5.30
N SER A 175 17.87 2.82 4.21
CA SER A 175 17.84 2.23 2.87
C SER A 175 19.20 1.60 2.55
N ASN A 176 19.22 0.62 1.64
CA ASN A 176 20.43 0.06 1.06
C ASN A 176 20.10 -0.36 -0.36
N TRP A 177 20.97 -0.05 -1.32
CA TRP A 177 20.79 -0.42 -2.72
C TRP A 177 20.54 -1.93 -2.89
N LYS A 178 21.24 -2.78 -2.12
CA LYS A 178 21.08 -4.24 -2.17
C LYS A 178 19.65 -4.66 -1.85
N ILE A 179 19.07 -4.05 -0.82
CA ILE A 179 17.72 -4.36 -0.34
C ILE A 179 16.69 -3.91 -1.38
N ASN A 180 16.87 -2.73 -1.98
CA ASN A 180 16.02 -2.26 -3.06
C ASN A 180 16.12 -3.18 -4.30
N GLY A 181 17.32 -3.68 -4.62
CA GLY A 181 17.51 -4.68 -5.66
C GLY A 181 16.75 -5.99 -5.37
N VAL A 182 16.82 -6.49 -4.13
CA VAL A 182 16.07 -7.69 -3.72
C VAL A 182 14.56 -7.49 -3.88
N TYR A 183 14.01 -6.34 -3.49
CA TYR A 183 12.59 -6.03 -3.71
C TYR A 183 12.22 -6.03 -5.18
N ALA A 184 13.03 -5.37 -6.01
CA ALA A 184 12.78 -5.27 -7.44
C ALA A 184 12.72 -6.65 -8.10
N VAL A 185 13.71 -7.51 -7.80
CA VAL A 185 13.77 -8.88 -8.31
C VAL A 185 12.59 -9.71 -7.79
N SER A 186 12.22 -9.56 -6.52
CA SER A 186 11.10 -10.31 -5.94
C SER A 186 9.79 -10.04 -6.69
N PHE A 187 9.48 -8.78 -6.98
CA PHE A 187 8.29 -8.43 -7.77
C PHE A 187 8.41 -8.84 -9.24
N LEU A 188 9.61 -8.75 -9.82
CA LEU A 188 9.84 -9.17 -11.20
C LEU A 188 9.60 -10.68 -11.37
N VAL A 189 10.14 -11.48 -10.47
CA VAL A 189 9.98 -12.95 -10.46
C VAL A 189 8.49 -13.32 -10.38
N ILE A 190 7.74 -12.65 -9.51
CA ILE A 190 6.29 -12.83 -9.44
C ILE A 190 5.61 -12.52 -10.77
N CYS A 191 5.94 -11.39 -11.41
CA CYS A 191 5.38 -11.00 -12.69
C CYS A 191 5.67 -12.03 -13.78
N VAL A 192 6.88 -12.60 -13.80
CA VAL A 192 7.27 -13.66 -14.74
C VAL A 192 6.45 -14.93 -14.52
N PHE A 193 6.32 -15.39 -13.27
CA PHE A 193 5.51 -16.57 -12.96
C PHE A 193 4.02 -16.37 -13.29
N ALA A 194 3.47 -15.20 -12.97
CA ALA A 194 2.09 -14.87 -13.29
C ALA A 194 1.86 -14.80 -14.82
N GLY A 195 2.84 -14.29 -15.56
CA GLY A 195 2.82 -14.29 -17.03
C GLY A 195 2.89 -15.70 -17.62
N ALA A 196 3.77 -16.56 -17.10
CA ALA A 196 3.92 -17.94 -17.54
C ALA A 196 2.66 -18.77 -17.28
N GLU A 197 2.04 -18.64 -16.10
CA GLU A 197 0.79 -19.33 -15.77
C GLU A 197 -0.36 -18.92 -16.70
N ARG A 198 -0.43 -17.63 -17.04
CA ARG A 198 -1.45 -17.11 -17.96
C ARG A 198 -1.25 -17.64 -19.38
N ARG A 199 -0.01 -17.67 -19.87
CA ARG A 199 0.31 -18.27 -21.18
C ARG A 199 -0.06 -19.74 -21.21
N LYS A 200 0.27 -20.51 -20.15
CA LYS A 200 -0.12 -21.92 -20.02
C LYS A 200 -1.64 -22.11 -20.14
N LYS A 201 -2.44 -21.25 -19.51
CA LYS A 201 -3.91 -21.34 -19.60
C LYS A 201 -4.42 -21.09 -21.02
N THR A 202 -3.88 -20.08 -21.72
CA THR A 202 -4.27 -19.82 -23.12
C THR A 202 -3.95 -20.98 -24.05
N TYR A 203 -2.76 -21.59 -23.95
CA TYR A 203 -2.42 -22.76 -24.78
C TYR A 203 -3.30 -23.99 -24.49
N LEU A 204 -3.79 -24.16 -23.25
CA LEU A 204 -4.71 -25.25 -22.91
C LEU A 204 -6.13 -24.99 -23.45
N GLU A 205 -6.58 -23.73 -23.48
CA GLU A 205 -7.86 -23.36 -24.08
C GLU A 205 -7.84 -23.56 -25.61
N ASP A 206 -6.77 -23.13 -26.28
CA ASP A 206 -6.62 -23.27 -27.74
C ASP A 206 -6.49 -24.74 -28.17
N GLY A 207 -5.73 -25.57 -27.43
CA GLY A 207 -5.54 -26.99 -27.75
C GLY A 207 -6.79 -27.87 -27.53
N VAL A 208 -7.72 -27.46 -26.66
CA VAL A 208 -9.01 -28.14 -26.47
C VAL A 208 -9.97 -27.84 -27.63
N ASP A 209 -9.85 -26.67 -28.26
CA ASP A 209 -10.71 -26.27 -29.38
C ASP A 209 -10.27 -26.92 -30.71
N GLU A 210 -8.97 -27.18 -30.87
CA GLU A 210 -8.45 -27.97 -32.00
C GLU A 210 -8.84 -29.46 -31.91
N GLY A 211 -8.88 -30.03 -30.70
CA GLY A 211 -9.27 -31.44 -30.48
C GLY A 211 -10.77 -31.75 -30.67
N LYS A 212 -11.64 -30.72 -30.69
CA LYS A 212 -13.10 -30.88 -30.90
C LYS A 212 -13.54 -30.71 -32.36
N LYS A 213 -12.63 -30.39 -33.27
CA LYS A 213 -12.89 -30.24 -34.72
C LYS A 213 -12.49 -31.45 -35.57
N SER A 214 -12.19 -32.59 -34.94
CA SER A 214 -11.91 -33.87 -35.64
C SER A 214 -12.97 -34.91 -35.39
#